data_AF-A0A8C4Z079-F1
#
_entry.id   AF-A0A8C4Z079-F1
#
_cell.length_a   1.000
_cell.length_b   1.000
_cell.length_c   1.000
_cell.angle_alpha   90.00
_cell.angle_beta   90.00
_cell.angle_gamma   90.00
#
_symmetry.space_group_name_H-M   'P 1'
#
loop_
_entity.id
_entity.type
_entity.pdbx_description
1 polymer ?
#
loop_
_entity_poly.entity_id
_entity_poly.type
_entity_poly.pdbx_seq_one_letter_code
_entity_poly.pdbx_strand_id
1 'polypeptide(L)'
;MTASLQHPGYDPERLLCVAEKMPCRVSQAGTLLSLMGERLQISSMNEFYPSIFLYGHRSTGKSHVINTLLMDLELPHATVSCVECVSVGLMFERVLLALFGPDTSTLLPRSPSLSDFVRIYRQQAPLSPANQTRYIVIEKAELLRDMDSNLLPVLVRLQELVDDNVTVILLSEIVWDRFRPNTGCFEPLILYFPDYSKGDLQQILSQDIHPSYSPELYSAFINILLGVFYSVCRDLRELRHLAALNFSKFCEPLKEGKGRIDTHKLWRNIEPHLKKAMQTVYLRDVSSVQWEQQLQQTEEKECAALKGLSAHAHVELPYYSKFLLIAAYLASYNPARTDRRFFLKHHGKIKKTNFLKKHEKTSNHLLGPKPFPLDRLLAIFYSVVDSRVAPSASVFSQISSLVTLQLLTQLGHDDQLDAPKYKCAVALDFIRAISRTVNFDIVKYLYDFL
;
A
#
# COMPACT_ATOMS: atom_id res chain seq x y z
N MET A 1 -15.12 24.43 -20.36
CA MET A 1 -14.06 25.18 -21.05
C MET A 1 -12.83 24.29 -21.06
N THR A 2 -12.50 23.70 -22.20
CA THR A 2 -11.29 22.90 -22.39
C THR A 2 -10.10 23.84 -22.28
N ALA A 3 -9.41 23.85 -21.15
CA ALA A 3 -8.14 24.55 -21.02
C ALA A 3 -7.21 23.98 -22.10
N SER A 4 -6.71 24.82 -23.00
CA SER A 4 -5.70 24.43 -23.98
C SER A 4 -4.32 24.74 -23.42
N LEU A 5 -3.39 23.78 -23.48
CA LEU A 5 -1.97 24.04 -23.19
C LEU A 5 -1.45 24.98 -24.28
N GLN A 6 -1.28 26.25 -23.95
CA GLN A 6 -0.68 27.24 -24.85
C GLN A 6 0.53 27.84 -24.13
N HIS A 7 1.71 27.61 -24.69
CA HIS A 7 2.94 28.23 -24.23
C HIS A 7 3.75 28.70 -25.46
N PRO A 8 4.19 29.96 -25.52
CA PRO A 8 4.81 30.54 -26.72
C PRO A 8 6.14 29.88 -27.12
N GLY A 9 6.85 29.25 -26.17
CA GLY A 9 8.15 28.59 -26.43
C GLY A 9 8.12 27.12 -26.88
N TYR A 10 6.95 26.52 -27.11
CA TYR A 10 6.83 25.10 -27.50
C TYR A 10 5.91 24.91 -28.70
N ASP A 11 6.20 23.87 -29.51
CA ASP A 11 5.39 23.55 -30.68
C ASP A 11 3.93 23.21 -30.27
N PRO A 12 2.93 23.91 -30.84
CA PRO A 12 1.54 23.74 -30.44
C PRO A 12 1.01 22.33 -30.72
N GLU A 13 1.51 21.66 -31.77
CA GLU A 13 1.15 20.28 -32.09
C GLU A 13 1.63 19.29 -31.03
N ARG A 14 2.84 19.48 -30.49
CA ARG A 14 3.36 18.67 -29.38
C ARG A 14 2.55 18.91 -28.11
N LEU A 15 2.20 20.16 -27.82
CA LEU A 15 1.36 20.51 -26.67
C LEU A 15 -0.06 19.92 -26.77
N LEU A 16 -0.61 19.79 -27.97
CA LEU A 16 -1.89 19.11 -28.20
C LEU A 16 -1.79 17.60 -27.97
N CYS A 17 -0.74 16.94 -28.47
CA CYS A 17 -0.49 15.52 -28.22
C CYS A 17 -0.32 15.23 -26.72
N VAL A 18 0.39 16.11 -26.01
CA VAL A 18 0.55 16.08 -24.55
C VAL A 18 -0.80 16.24 -23.84
N ALA A 19 -1.66 17.16 -24.30
CA ALA A 19 -3.00 17.37 -23.75
C ALA A 19 -3.89 16.12 -23.90
N GLU A 20 -3.80 15.44 -25.04
CA GLU A 20 -4.56 14.22 -25.32
C GLU A 20 -4.16 13.06 -24.40
N LYS A 21 -2.86 12.92 -24.10
CA LYS A 21 -2.34 11.90 -23.17
C LYS A 21 -2.68 12.16 -21.70
N MET A 22 -3.17 13.36 -21.37
CA MET A 22 -3.42 13.80 -19.99
C MET A 22 -4.83 14.42 -19.82
N PRO A 23 -5.89 13.62 -20.00
CA PRO A 23 -7.25 14.06 -19.68
C PRO A 23 -7.35 14.59 -18.24
N CYS A 24 -8.13 15.66 -18.07
CA CYS A 24 -8.46 16.28 -16.77
C CYS A 24 -7.27 16.87 -15.98
N ARG A 25 -6.06 16.93 -16.56
CA ARG A 25 -4.84 17.49 -15.92
C ARG A 25 -4.21 18.67 -16.64
N VAL A 26 -4.96 19.24 -17.57
CA VAL A 26 -4.46 20.29 -18.46
C VAL A 26 -4.11 21.58 -17.70
N SER A 27 -4.83 21.90 -16.62
CA SER A 27 -4.51 23.08 -15.79
C SER A 27 -3.21 22.90 -15.01
N GLN A 28 -3.01 21.76 -14.34
CA GLN A 28 -1.77 21.48 -13.61
C GLN A 28 -0.57 21.39 -14.56
N ALA A 29 -0.74 20.74 -15.71
CA ALA A 29 0.28 20.70 -16.74
C ALA A 29 0.61 22.10 -17.26
N GLY A 30 -0.38 22.96 -17.47
CA GLY A 30 -0.18 24.35 -17.90
C GLY A 30 0.59 25.17 -16.87
N THR A 31 0.27 25.02 -15.58
CA THR A 31 1.03 25.65 -14.49
C THR A 31 2.48 25.15 -14.47
N LEU A 32 2.71 23.84 -14.58
CA LEU A 32 4.06 23.28 -14.64
C LEU A 32 4.85 23.80 -15.84
N LEU A 33 4.23 23.85 -17.02
CA LEU A 33 4.88 24.41 -18.22
C LEU A 33 5.22 25.89 -18.06
N SER A 34 4.32 26.69 -17.48
CA SER A 34 4.60 28.10 -17.22
C SER A 34 5.76 28.31 -16.24
N LEU A 35 5.97 27.37 -15.31
CA LEU A 35 7.08 27.39 -14.36
C LEU A 35 8.39 26.89 -14.98
N MET A 36 8.30 25.93 -15.90
CA MET A 36 9.44 25.39 -16.66
C MET A 36 9.94 26.36 -17.73
N GLY A 37 9.12 27.33 -18.16
CA GLY A 37 9.52 28.40 -19.08
C GLY A 37 9.91 27.91 -20.47
N GLU A 38 10.74 28.68 -21.18
CA GLU A 38 11.23 28.33 -22.53
C GLU A 38 12.55 27.55 -22.50
N ARG A 39 12.74 26.65 -23.49
CA ARG A 39 13.93 25.78 -23.59
C ARG A 39 15.27 26.52 -23.69
N LEU A 40 15.31 27.72 -24.29
CA LEU A 40 16.55 28.33 -24.80
C LEU A 40 16.95 29.68 -24.19
N GLN A 41 16.22 30.21 -23.21
CA GLN A 41 16.58 31.49 -22.61
C GLN A 41 17.56 31.33 -21.45
N ILE A 42 18.83 31.10 -21.79
CA ILE A 42 19.97 31.47 -20.95
C ILE A 42 20.15 32.99 -21.11
N SER A 43 19.30 33.78 -20.47
CA SER A 43 19.49 35.23 -20.41
C SER A 43 19.11 35.73 -19.02
N SER A 44 20.05 35.55 -18.10
CA SER A 44 20.42 36.42 -16.95
C SER A 44 19.36 37.01 -16.02
N MET A 45 18.06 36.73 -16.18
CA MET A 45 16.97 37.37 -15.42
C MET A 45 15.75 36.48 -15.17
N ASN A 46 15.71 35.23 -15.64
CA ASN A 46 14.69 34.26 -15.22
C ASN A 46 15.32 33.23 -14.26
N GLU A 47 15.23 33.52 -12.97
CA GLU A 47 15.54 32.58 -11.91
C GLU A 47 14.51 31.44 -11.96
N PHE A 48 14.89 30.30 -12.54
CA PHE A 48 14.08 29.07 -12.42
C PHE A 48 14.02 28.65 -10.96
N TYR A 49 12.87 28.13 -10.53
CA TYR A 49 12.74 27.65 -9.16
C TYR A 49 13.71 26.48 -8.91
N PRO A 50 14.52 26.52 -7.85
CA PRO A 50 15.51 25.48 -7.55
C PRO A 50 14.85 24.14 -7.25
N SER A 51 13.67 24.19 -6.61
CA SER A 51 12.93 23.01 -6.25
C SER A 51 11.42 23.23 -6.31
N ILE A 52 10.73 22.20 -6.79
CA ILE A 52 9.28 22.14 -6.91
C ILE A 52 8.80 20.92 -6.13
N PHE A 53 7.86 21.11 -5.23
CA PHE A 53 7.28 20.05 -4.42
C PHE A 53 5.84 19.77 -4.85
N LEU A 54 5.62 18.58 -5.40
CA LEU A 54 4.35 18.13 -5.94
C LEU A 54 3.72 17.10 -5.00
N TYR A 55 2.59 17.46 -4.41
CA TYR A 55 1.87 16.59 -3.48
C TYR A 55 0.43 16.34 -3.90
N GLY A 56 -0.09 15.19 -3.51
CA GLY A 56 -1.46 14.75 -3.77
C GLY A 56 -1.60 13.28 -3.47
N HIS A 57 -2.82 12.74 -3.48
CA HIS A 57 -3.02 11.34 -3.13
C HIS A 57 -2.38 10.35 -4.14
N ARG A 58 -2.39 9.07 -3.76
CA ARG A 58 -2.04 7.97 -4.66
C ARG A 58 -2.94 8.01 -5.90
N SER A 59 -2.36 7.76 -7.07
CA SER A 59 -3.09 7.71 -8.35
C SER A 59 -3.68 9.03 -8.86
N THR A 60 -3.23 10.19 -8.39
CA THR A 60 -3.60 11.49 -8.97
C THR A 60 -2.91 11.81 -10.29
N GLY A 61 -1.99 10.95 -10.76
CA GLY A 61 -1.30 11.09 -12.04
C GLY A 61 -0.02 11.94 -12.00
N LYS A 62 0.52 12.28 -10.82
CA LYS A 62 1.71 13.16 -10.67
C LYS A 62 2.89 12.71 -11.54
N SER A 63 3.35 11.46 -11.36
CA SER A 63 4.43 10.86 -12.14
C SER A 63 4.12 10.80 -13.63
N HIS A 64 2.88 10.42 -13.99
CA HIS A 64 2.47 10.36 -15.39
C HIS A 64 2.57 11.73 -16.07
N VAL A 65 2.07 12.77 -15.41
CA VAL A 65 2.10 14.14 -15.94
C VAL A 65 3.53 14.63 -16.12
N ILE A 66 4.40 14.43 -15.15
CA ILE A 66 5.78 14.90 -15.25
C ILE A 66 6.56 14.11 -16.29
N ASN A 67 6.46 12.78 -16.28
CA ASN A 67 7.20 11.96 -17.22
C ASN A 67 6.75 12.22 -18.67
N THR A 68 5.44 12.37 -18.91
CA THR A 68 4.94 12.73 -20.25
C THR A 68 5.41 14.11 -20.68
N LEU A 69 5.36 15.12 -19.81
CA LEU A 69 5.89 16.45 -20.12
C LEU A 69 7.38 16.42 -20.43
N LEU A 70 8.19 15.76 -19.60
CA LEU A 70 9.65 15.71 -19.77
C LEU A 70 10.07 14.89 -20.99
N MET A 71 9.40 13.78 -21.28
CA MET A 71 9.66 12.93 -22.45
C MET A 71 9.21 13.59 -23.76
N ASP A 72 7.97 14.09 -23.84
CA ASP A 72 7.42 14.64 -25.08
C ASP A 72 8.07 15.98 -25.47
N LEU A 73 8.53 16.75 -24.47
CA LEU A 73 9.29 17.99 -24.69
C LEU A 73 10.81 17.76 -24.82
N GLU A 74 11.27 16.51 -24.72
CA GLU A 74 12.67 16.10 -24.86
C GLU A 74 13.61 16.91 -23.94
N LEU A 75 13.15 17.20 -22.71
CA LEU A 75 13.93 17.95 -21.72
C LEU A 75 14.94 17.01 -21.05
N PRO A 76 16.18 17.46 -20.77
CA PRO A 76 17.17 16.63 -20.11
C PRO A 76 16.74 16.36 -18.66
N HIS A 77 16.40 15.11 -18.35
CA HIS A 77 15.87 14.76 -17.05
C HIS A 77 16.41 13.43 -16.51
N ALA A 78 16.47 13.34 -15.18
CA ALA A 78 16.75 12.12 -14.45
C ALA A 78 15.59 11.79 -13.53
N THR A 79 14.94 10.64 -13.75
CA THR A 79 13.88 10.12 -12.86
C THR A 79 14.46 9.09 -11.90
N VAL A 80 14.30 9.30 -10.61
CA VAL A 80 14.81 8.42 -9.56
C VAL A 80 13.71 8.09 -8.55
N SER A 81 13.56 6.81 -8.26
CA SER A 81 12.63 6.33 -7.22
C SER A 81 13.36 6.11 -5.90
N CYS A 82 12.90 6.76 -4.83
CA CYS A 82 13.47 6.56 -3.49
C CYS A 82 13.26 5.15 -2.94
N VAL A 83 12.31 4.37 -3.49
CA VAL A 83 12.12 2.97 -3.08
C VAL A 83 13.22 2.07 -3.64
N GLU A 84 13.72 2.38 -4.84
CA GLU A 84 14.84 1.63 -5.44
C GLU A 84 16.17 2.01 -4.79
N CYS A 85 16.31 3.28 -4.39
CA CYS A 85 17.53 3.83 -3.83
C CYS A 85 17.58 3.64 -2.32
N VAL A 86 17.97 2.43 -1.87
CA VAL A 86 18.14 2.13 -0.44
C VAL A 86 19.29 2.94 0.18
N SER A 87 20.33 3.26 -0.61
CA SER A 87 21.45 4.09 -0.18
C SER A 87 21.50 5.39 -0.99
N VAL A 88 22.03 6.44 -0.37
CA VAL A 88 22.23 7.75 -1.00
C VAL A 88 23.17 7.66 -2.21
N GLY A 89 24.15 6.75 -2.17
CA GLY A 89 25.09 6.57 -3.27
C GLY A 89 24.43 6.05 -4.55
N LEU A 90 23.48 5.12 -4.44
CA LEU A 90 22.72 4.64 -5.59
C LEU A 90 21.87 5.75 -6.23
N MET A 91 21.32 6.65 -5.40
CA MET A 91 20.59 7.81 -5.89
C MET A 91 21.51 8.72 -6.74
N PHE A 92 22.68 9.07 -6.22
CA PHE A 92 23.65 9.91 -6.93
C PHE A 92 24.15 9.25 -8.22
N GLU A 93 24.43 7.96 -8.18
CA GLU A 93 24.83 7.18 -9.34
C GLU A 93 23.77 7.22 -10.44
N ARG A 94 22.50 7.01 -10.09
CA ARG A 94 21.38 7.06 -11.04
C ARG A 94 21.20 8.46 -11.65
N VAL A 95 21.35 9.52 -10.85
CA VAL A 95 21.26 10.90 -11.35
C VAL A 95 22.41 11.19 -12.31
N LEU A 96 23.65 10.89 -11.94
CA LEU A 96 24.82 11.16 -12.79
C LEU A 96 24.77 10.33 -14.08
N LEU A 97 24.38 9.05 -14.00
CA LEU A 97 24.24 8.18 -15.16
C LEU A 97 23.19 8.72 -16.14
N ALA A 98 22.04 9.18 -15.64
CA ALA A 98 20.96 9.69 -16.48
C ALA A 98 21.30 11.04 -17.13
N LEU A 99 22.02 11.92 -16.43
CA LEU A 99 22.34 13.26 -16.95
C LEU A 99 23.61 13.32 -17.80
N PHE A 100 24.64 12.54 -17.44
CA PHE A 100 25.98 12.63 -18.03
C PHE A 100 26.47 11.33 -18.68
N GLY A 101 25.72 10.24 -18.57
CA GLY A 101 26.05 8.94 -19.16
C GLY A 101 26.89 8.01 -18.26
N PRO A 102 27.17 6.79 -18.73
CA PRO A 102 27.70 5.68 -17.93
C PRO A 102 29.14 5.87 -17.46
N ASP A 103 29.95 6.68 -18.14
CA ASP A 103 31.36 6.90 -17.76
C ASP A 103 31.48 7.65 -16.43
N THR A 104 30.46 8.44 -16.07
CA THR A 104 30.47 9.28 -14.87
C THR A 104 30.15 8.52 -13.58
N SER A 105 29.41 7.41 -13.65
CA SER A 105 29.13 6.59 -12.46
C SER A 105 30.40 5.93 -11.91
N THR A 106 31.36 5.62 -12.78
CA THR A 106 32.66 5.03 -12.38
C THR A 106 33.56 5.97 -11.59
N LEU A 107 33.30 7.29 -11.66
CA LEU A 107 34.02 8.31 -10.91
C LEU A 107 33.54 8.43 -9.46
N LEU A 108 32.37 7.84 -9.13
CA LEU A 108 31.89 7.81 -7.76
C LEU A 108 32.70 6.81 -6.92
N PRO A 109 33.19 7.21 -5.74
CA PRO A 109 33.80 6.26 -4.81
C PRO A 109 32.73 5.29 -4.26
N ARG A 110 33.14 4.13 -3.74
CA ARG A 110 32.23 3.08 -3.22
C ARG A 110 31.22 3.57 -2.17
N SER A 111 31.55 4.64 -1.44
CA SER A 111 30.68 5.34 -0.50
C SER A 111 30.71 6.84 -0.81
N PRO A 112 29.89 7.31 -1.77
CA PRO A 112 29.93 8.69 -2.20
C PRO A 112 29.34 9.61 -1.13
N SER A 113 30.07 10.66 -0.78
CA SER A 113 29.55 11.75 0.03
C SER A 113 28.75 12.73 -0.82
N LEU A 114 27.90 13.54 -0.19
CA LEU A 114 27.21 14.67 -0.83
C LEU A 114 28.20 15.62 -1.52
N SER A 115 29.36 15.88 -0.91
CA SER A 115 30.43 16.70 -1.48
C SER A 115 31.07 16.09 -2.73
N ASP A 116 31.25 14.76 -2.76
CA ASP A 116 31.78 14.08 -3.93
C ASP A 116 30.80 14.17 -5.10
N PHE A 117 29.50 14.02 -4.84
CA PHE A 117 28.45 14.21 -5.83
C PHE A 117 28.47 15.62 -6.43
N VAL A 118 28.48 16.66 -5.59
CA VAL A 118 28.54 18.06 -6.07
C VAL A 118 29.82 18.34 -6.84
N ARG A 119 30.97 17.82 -6.39
CA ARG A 119 32.26 17.97 -7.07
C ARG A 119 32.23 17.32 -8.45
N ILE A 120 31.78 16.07 -8.55
CA ILE A 120 31.70 15.33 -9.82
C ILE A 120 30.72 16.01 -10.75
N TYR A 121 29.56 16.44 -10.25
CA TYR A 121 28.58 17.18 -11.06
C TYR A 121 29.20 18.44 -11.65
N ARG A 122 29.87 19.27 -10.84
CA ARG A 122 30.55 20.50 -11.30
C ARG A 122 31.66 20.23 -12.31
N GLN A 123 32.33 19.08 -12.23
CA GLN A 123 33.34 18.70 -13.22
C GLN A 123 32.71 18.30 -14.56
N GLN A 124 31.53 17.68 -14.54
CA GLN A 124 30.84 17.16 -15.74
C GLN A 124 29.91 18.18 -16.40
N ALA A 125 29.40 19.14 -15.65
CA ALA A 125 28.52 20.19 -16.17
C ALA A 125 29.14 21.01 -17.34
N PRO A 126 30.43 21.40 -17.32
CA PRO A 126 31.07 22.11 -18.43
C PRO A 126 31.39 21.22 -19.63
N LEU A 127 31.60 19.92 -19.41
CA LEU A 127 31.89 18.93 -20.47
C LEU A 127 30.64 18.63 -21.31
N SER A 128 29.46 18.85 -20.73
CA SER A 128 28.15 18.65 -21.36
C SER A 128 27.29 19.92 -21.15
N PRO A 129 27.70 21.07 -21.74
CA PRO A 129 27.01 22.32 -21.50
C PRO A 129 25.55 22.17 -21.93
N ALA A 130 24.65 22.23 -20.96
CA ALA A 130 23.24 22.16 -21.26
C ALA A 130 22.82 23.56 -21.72
N ASN A 131 22.41 23.68 -22.99
CA ASN A 131 21.70 24.88 -23.46
C ASN A 131 20.32 25.04 -22.80
N GLN A 132 19.93 24.10 -21.93
CA GLN A 132 18.60 23.95 -21.34
C GLN A 132 18.72 23.58 -19.85
N THR A 133 17.67 23.86 -19.08
CA THR A 133 17.50 23.42 -17.68
C THR A 133 17.55 21.90 -17.54
N ARG A 134 18.31 21.36 -16.58
CA ARG A 134 18.30 19.92 -16.25
C ARG A 134 17.30 19.63 -15.12
N TYR A 135 16.45 18.62 -15.30
CA TYR A 135 15.44 18.25 -14.31
C TYR A 135 15.81 16.98 -13.54
N ILE A 136 15.67 17.00 -12.22
CA ILE A 136 15.85 15.81 -11.38
C ILE A 136 14.51 15.52 -10.71
N VAL A 137 13.85 14.44 -11.12
CA VAL A 137 12.55 14.02 -10.59
C VAL A 137 12.77 12.92 -9.56
N ILE A 138 12.36 13.17 -8.33
CA ILE A 138 12.47 12.23 -7.23
C ILE A 138 11.07 11.74 -6.85
N GLU A 139 10.82 10.46 -7.14
CA GLU A 139 9.57 9.79 -6.80
C GLU A 139 9.58 9.25 -5.36
N LYS A 140 8.43 9.36 -4.68
CA LYS A 140 8.24 8.92 -3.28
C LYS A 140 9.22 9.59 -2.33
N ALA A 141 9.30 10.92 -2.44
CA ALA A 141 10.21 11.75 -1.66
C ALA A 141 9.99 11.61 -0.15
N GLU A 142 8.85 11.09 0.33
CA GLU A 142 8.61 10.83 1.76
C GLU A 142 9.69 10.00 2.45
N LEU A 143 10.38 9.12 1.70
CA LEU A 143 11.45 8.27 2.19
C LEU A 143 12.78 9.01 2.38
N LEU A 144 12.97 10.18 1.75
CA LEU A 144 14.18 11.00 1.94
C LEU A 144 14.35 11.46 3.39
N ARG A 145 13.26 11.49 4.17
CA ARG A 145 13.27 11.87 5.59
C ARG A 145 13.87 10.78 6.49
N ASP A 146 13.81 9.53 6.04
CA ASP A 146 14.29 8.36 6.78
C ASP A 146 15.76 8.01 6.42
N MET A 147 16.32 8.66 5.39
CA MET A 147 17.71 8.49 4.95
C MET A 147 18.66 9.38 5.79
N ASP A 148 19.49 10.20 5.14
CA ASP A 148 20.40 11.12 5.81
C ASP A 148 19.72 12.48 6.04
N SER A 149 19.84 13.00 7.25
CA SER A 149 19.24 14.29 7.67
C SER A 149 19.64 15.49 6.79
N ASN A 150 20.83 15.44 6.18
CA ASN A 150 21.36 16.51 5.34
C ASN A 150 20.97 16.39 3.86
N LEU A 151 20.39 15.26 3.43
CA LEU A 151 20.10 15.00 2.02
C LEU A 151 19.03 15.94 1.47
N LEU A 152 17.91 16.07 2.17
CA LEU A 152 16.80 16.92 1.72
C LEU A 152 17.19 18.40 1.60
N PRO A 153 17.84 19.04 2.60
CA PRO A 153 18.31 20.42 2.46
C PRO A 153 19.26 20.64 1.27
N VAL A 154 20.14 19.67 1.01
CA VAL A 154 21.09 19.73 -0.12
C VAL A 154 20.36 19.63 -1.46
N LEU A 155 19.41 18.70 -1.60
CA LEU A 155 18.64 18.53 -2.84
C LEU A 155 17.81 19.77 -3.19
N VAL A 156 17.17 20.38 -2.19
CA VAL A 156 16.35 21.58 -2.39
C VAL A 156 17.20 22.79 -2.81
N ARG A 157 18.45 22.88 -2.36
CA ARG A 157 19.42 23.94 -2.72
C ARG A 157 20.45 23.49 -3.76
N LEU A 158 20.18 22.41 -4.50
CA LEU A 158 21.18 21.81 -5.38
C LEU A 158 21.64 22.78 -6.48
N GLN A 159 20.74 23.62 -6.98
CA GLN A 159 21.04 24.66 -7.97
C GLN A 159 22.16 25.60 -7.51
N GLU A 160 22.09 26.09 -6.26
CA GLU A 160 23.11 26.96 -5.66
C GLU A 160 24.42 26.21 -5.38
N LEU A 161 24.32 24.96 -4.95
CA LEU A 161 25.49 24.14 -4.65
C LEU A 161 26.25 23.70 -5.89
N VAL A 162 25.58 23.56 -7.03
CA VAL A 162 26.22 23.15 -8.27
C VAL A 162 26.62 24.35 -9.13
N ASP A 163 25.93 25.49 -8.97
CA ASP A 163 26.06 26.68 -9.84
C ASP A 163 25.75 26.35 -11.31
N ASP A 164 24.67 25.61 -11.51
CA ASP A 164 24.15 25.20 -12.82
C ASP A 164 22.62 25.24 -12.80
N ASN A 165 21.99 25.31 -13.97
CA ASN A 165 20.55 25.44 -14.09
C ASN A 165 19.83 24.09 -13.90
N VAL A 166 19.69 23.70 -12.63
CA VAL A 166 19.09 22.44 -12.19
C VAL A 166 17.82 22.70 -11.39
N THR A 167 16.72 22.02 -11.76
CA THR A 167 15.46 22.04 -11.01
C THR A 167 15.17 20.66 -10.44
N VAL A 168 15.00 20.59 -9.12
CA VAL A 168 14.66 19.34 -8.42
C VAL A 168 13.14 19.27 -8.18
N ILE A 169 12.49 18.26 -8.76
CA ILE A 169 11.05 18.02 -8.61
C ILE A 169 10.84 16.87 -7.64
N LEU A 170 10.25 17.17 -6.49
CA LEU A 170 9.95 16.20 -5.43
C LEU A 170 8.49 15.76 -5.54
N LEU A 171 8.25 14.45 -5.62
CA LEU A 171 6.91 13.87 -5.68
C LEU A 171 6.58 13.13 -4.39
N SER A 172 5.51 13.52 -3.71
CA SER A 172 5.07 12.84 -2.49
C SER A 172 3.55 12.72 -2.37
N GLU A 173 3.11 11.82 -1.49
CA GLU A 173 1.73 11.79 -0.99
C GLU A 173 1.53 12.65 0.27
N ILE A 174 2.61 13.02 0.94
CA ILE A 174 2.59 13.74 2.21
C ILE A 174 2.71 15.25 1.96
N VAL A 175 2.08 16.06 2.80
CA VAL A 175 2.21 17.53 2.77
C VAL A 175 3.62 17.98 3.17
N TRP A 176 4.08 19.10 2.59
CA TRP A 176 5.44 19.63 2.81
C TRP A 176 5.74 19.95 4.27
N ASP A 177 4.75 20.32 5.08
CA ASP A 177 4.95 20.63 6.50
C ASP A 177 5.60 19.49 7.30
N ARG A 178 5.44 18.24 6.85
CA ARG A 178 6.04 17.04 7.45
C ARG A 178 7.46 16.74 6.97
N PHE A 179 8.01 17.57 6.07
CA PHE A 179 9.37 17.47 5.54
C PHE A 179 10.33 18.46 6.19
N ARG A 180 9.83 19.50 6.87
CA ARG A 180 10.66 20.52 7.49
C ARG A 180 11.59 19.90 8.54
N PRO A 181 12.92 19.95 8.35
CA PRO A 181 13.86 19.50 9.36
C PRO A 181 13.96 20.54 10.49
N ASN A 182 14.43 20.11 11.66
CA ASN A 182 14.59 20.98 12.82
C ASN A 182 15.57 22.15 12.58
N THR A 183 16.52 21.97 11.65
CA THR A 183 17.53 22.97 11.29
C THR A 183 17.04 23.98 10.26
N GLY A 184 15.81 23.82 9.75
CA GLY A 184 15.29 24.58 8.61
C GLY A 184 15.83 24.09 7.27
N CYS A 185 15.09 24.38 6.20
CA CYS A 185 15.48 24.15 4.81
C CYS A 185 14.95 25.28 3.93
N PHE A 186 15.45 25.36 2.69
CA PHE A 186 14.85 26.25 1.69
C PHE A 186 13.43 25.77 1.37
N GLU A 187 12.51 26.69 1.14
CA GLU A 187 11.09 26.35 0.87
C GLU A 187 10.89 26.17 -0.64
N PRO A 188 10.57 24.95 -1.12
CA PRO A 188 10.28 24.70 -2.53
C PRO A 188 8.94 25.31 -2.93
N LEU A 189 8.71 25.46 -4.23
CA LEU A 189 7.39 25.82 -4.74
C LEU A 189 6.43 24.64 -4.59
N ILE A 190 5.43 24.79 -3.74
CA ILE A 190 4.45 23.75 -3.43
C ILE A 190 3.30 23.80 -4.45
N LEU A 191 3.07 22.70 -5.17
CA LEU A 191 1.90 22.53 -6.04
C LEU A 191 1.08 21.31 -5.64
N TYR A 192 -0.23 21.52 -5.61
CA TYR A 192 -1.21 20.50 -5.25
C TYR A 192 -1.82 19.82 -6.46
N PHE A 193 -1.84 18.50 -6.46
CA PHE A 193 -2.57 17.67 -7.42
C PHE A 193 -3.87 17.17 -6.79
N PRO A 194 -5.04 17.75 -7.17
CA PRO A 194 -6.32 17.39 -6.58
C PRO A 194 -6.77 15.99 -7.00
N ASP A 195 -7.62 15.34 -6.21
CA ASP A 195 -8.22 14.07 -6.58
C ASP A 195 -9.12 14.19 -7.81
N TYR A 196 -9.26 13.10 -8.57
CA TYR A 196 -10.19 13.05 -9.69
C TYR A 196 -11.64 13.00 -9.20
N SER A 197 -12.49 13.84 -9.77
CA SER A 197 -13.93 13.76 -9.54
C SER A 197 -14.51 12.50 -10.21
N LYS A 198 -15.75 12.13 -9.87
CA LYS A 198 -16.44 11.02 -10.55
C LYS A 198 -16.52 11.25 -12.07
N GLY A 199 -16.75 12.49 -12.50
CA GLY A 199 -16.79 12.86 -13.92
C GLY A 199 -15.43 12.71 -14.59
N ASP A 200 -14.35 13.14 -13.93
CA ASP A 200 -12.98 13.00 -14.46
C ASP A 200 -12.61 11.51 -14.60
N LEU A 201 -12.86 10.70 -13.58
CA LEU A 201 -12.61 9.26 -13.64
C LEU A 201 -13.39 8.60 -14.76
N GLN A 202 -14.64 8.99 -14.98
CA GLN A 202 -15.45 8.47 -16.07
C GLN A 202 -14.83 8.81 -17.43
N GLN A 203 -14.39 10.06 -17.62
CA GLN A 203 -13.73 10.49 -18.86
C GLN A 203 -12.43 9.72 -19.10
N ILE A 204 -11.57 9.63 -18.09
CA ILE A 204 -10.26 8.96 -18.20
C ILE A 204 -10.44 7.47 -18.50
N LEU A 205 -11.29 6.77 -17.73
CA LEU A 205 -11.51 5.34 -17.93
C LEU A 205 -12.16 5.06 -19.28
N SER A 206 -13.06 5.94 -19.75
CA SER A 206 -13.73 5.76 -21.03
C SER A 206 -12.83 5.85 -22.26
N GLN A 207 -11.56 6.25 -22.12
CA GLN A 207 -10.59 6.27 -23.22
C GLN A 207 -9.98 4.88 -23.50
N ASP A 208 -9.95 3.99 -22.50
CA ASP A 208 -9.37 2.65 -22.60
C ASP A 208 -10.35 1.65 -23.28
N ILE A 209 -10.89 2.03 -24.45
CA ILE A 209 -11.95 1.29 -25.16
C ILE A 209 -11.38 0.07 -25.89
N HIS A 210 -12.06 -1.08 -25.76
CA HIS A 210 -11.80 -2.22 -26.64
C HIS A 210 -12.42 -1.98 -28.03
N PRO A 211 -11.67 -2.14 -29.14
CA PRO A 211 -12.10 -1.73 -30.49
C PRO A 211 -13.38 -2.39 -31.02
N SER A 212 -13.84 -3.47 -30.38
CA SER A 212 -15.02 -4.25 -30.80
C SER A 212 -16.37 -3.70 -30.30
N TYR A 213 -16.41 -2.70 -29.42
CA TYR A 213 -17.65 -2.22 -28.80
C TYR A 213 -17.83 -0.70 -28.95
N SER A 214 -19.08 -0.24 -28.90
CA SER A 214 -19.38 1.20 -29.02
C SER A 214 -18.95 1.99 -27.78
N PRO A 215 -18.47 3.24 -27.94
CA PRO A 215 -18.02 4.08 -26.83
C PRO A 215 -19.16 4.40 -25.84
N GLU A 216 -20.39 4.49 -26.33
CA GLU A 216 -21.58 4.73 -25.52
C GLU A 216 -21.87 3.58 -24.54
N LEU A 217 -21.71 2.33 -24.98
CA LEU A 217 -21.89 1.16 -24.12
C LEU A 217 -20.82 1.11 -23.03
N TYR A 218 -19.57 1.41 -23.40
CA TYR A 218 -18.46 1.39 -22.45
C TYR A 218 -18.59 2.52 -21.41
N SER A 219 -18.94 3.73 -21.82
CA SER A 219 -19.17 4.84 -20.89
C SER A 219 -20.34 4.58 -19.93
N ALA A 220 -21.41 3.91 -20.39
CA ALA A 220 -22.51 3.46 -19.54
C ALA A 220 -22.05 2.41 -18.51
N PHE A 221 -21.23 1.44 -18.93
CA PHE A 221 -20.61 0.46 -18.03
C PHE A 221 -19.73 1.12 -16.97
N ILE A 222 -18.86 2.06 -17.36
CA ILE A 222 -18.00 2.79 -16.42
C ILE A 222 -18.83 3.60 -15.42
N ASN A 223 -19.93 4.23 -15.84
CA ASN A 223 -20.82 4.94 -14.90
C ASN A 223 -21.45 3.99 -13.87
N ILE A 224 -21.86 2.78 -14.30
CA ILE A 224 -22.35 1.72 -13.41
C ILE A 224 -21.25 1.29 -12.42
N LEU A 225 -20.05 1.02 -12.93
CA LEU A 225 -18.90 0.59 -12.12
C LEU A 225 -18.55 1.66 -11.08
N LEU A 226 -18.42 2.92 -11.50
CA LEU A 226 -18.18 4.04 -10.57
C LEU A 226 -19.35 4.22 -9.60
N GLY A 227 -20.59 3.93 -9.98
CA GLY A 227 -21.73 3.94 -9.07
C GLY A 227 -21.59 3.01 -7.88
N VAL A 228 -20.98 1.83 -8.07
CA VAL A 228 -20.75 0.84 -7.01
C VAL A 228 -19.44 1.11 -6.27
N PHE A 229 -18.34 1.29 -7.00
CA PHE A 229 -16.99 1.29 -6.42
C PHE A 229 -16.52 2.65 -5.90
N TYR A 230 -17.06 3.79 -6.37
CA TYR A 230 -16.55 5.13 -6.01
C TYR A 230 -16.64 5.45 -4.51
N SER A 231 -17.56 4.80 -3.80
CA SER A 231 -17.70 4.94 -2.34
C SER A 231 -16.54 4.29 -1.56
N VAL A 232 -15.91 3.25 -2.13
CA VAL A 232 -14.87 2.45 -1.47
C VAL A 232 -13.49 2.72 -2.06
N CYS A 233 -13.37 2.84 -3.39
CA CYS A 233 -12.11 3.00 -4.10
C CYS A 233 -12.16 4.22 -5.04
N ARG A 234 -11.15 5.09 -4.93
CA ARG A 234 -10.91 6.23 -5.83
C ARG A 234 -9.58 6.12 -6.59
N ASP A 235 -8.85 5.02 -6.45
CA ASP A 235 -7.60 4.78 -7.20
C ASP A 235 -7.94 4.41 -8.65
N LEU A 236 -7.44 5.19 -9.61
CA LEU A 236 -7.68 5.02 -11.04
C LEU A 236 -7.14 3.67 -11.54
N ARG A 237 -6.00 3.20 -11.03
CA ARG A 237 -5.37 1.95 -11.49
C ARG A 237 -6.20 0.74 -11.10
N GLU A 238 -6.70 0.72 -9.85
CA GLU A 238 -7.57 -0.35 -9.38
C GLU A 238 -8.91 -0.34 -10.10
N LEU A 239 -9.50 0.85 -10.33
CA LEU A 239 -10.73 0.97 -11.11
C LEU A 239 -10.54 0.51 -12.56
N ARG A 240 -9.41 0.83 -13.20
CA ARG A 240 -9.06 0.34 -14.54
C ARG A 240 -8.92 -1.17 -14.56
N HIS A 241 -8.26 -1.76 -13.58
CA HIS A 241 -8.12 -3.21 -13.46
C HIS A 241 -9.48 -3.91 -13.28
N LEU A 242 -10.32 -3.40 -12.38
CA LEU A 242 -11.67 -3.93 -12.14
C LEU A 242 -12.59 -3.75 -13.35
N ALA A 243 -12.43 -2.66 -14.10
CA ALA A 243 -13.16 -2.43 -15.35
C ALA A 243 -12.77 -3.47 -16.39
N ALA A 244 -11.47 -3.72 -16.61
CA ALA A 244 -10.99 -4.72 -17.56
C ALA A 244 -11.49 -6.14 -17.23
N LEU A 245 -11.46 -6.53 -15.95
CA LEU A 245 -11.90 -7.87 -15.52
C LEU A 245 -13.41 -8.09 -15.71
N ASN A 246 -14.22 -7.12 -15.27
CA ASN A 246 -15.68 -7.29 -15.22
C ASN A 246 -16.38 -6.94 -16.54
N PHE A 247 -15.68 -6.31 -17.50
CA PHE A 247 -16.26 -5.95 -18.80
C PHE A 247 -16.67 -7.18 -19.61
N SER A 248 -15.92 -8.29 -19.52
CA SER A 248 -16.25 -9.54 -20.19
C SER A 248 -17.64 -10.06 -19.81
N LYS A 249 -17.97 -10.03 -18.52
CA LYS A 249 -19.27 -10.45 -17.97
C LYS A 249 -20.39 -9.47 -18.28
N PHE A 250 -20.08 -8.17 -18.34
CA PHE A 250 -21.05 -7.16 -18.78
C PHE A 250 -21.57 -7.45 -20.20
N CYS A 251 -20.69 -7.93 -21.08
CA CYS A 251 -21.00 -8.19 -22.48
C CYS A 251 -21.66 -9.56 -22.75
N GLU A 252 -21.74 -10.46 -21.77
CA GLU A 252 -22.30 -11.81 -21.94
C GLU A 252 -23.78 -11.78 -22.39
N PRO A 253 -24.69 -10.99 -21.78
CA PRO A 253 -26.09 -10.91 -22.26
C PRO A 253 -26.22 -10.36 -23.68
N LEU A 254 -25.26 -9.54 -24.13
CA LEU A 254 -25.23 -9.03 -25.50
C LEU A 254 -24.81 -10.13 -26.48
N LYS A 255 -23.91 -11.02 -26.09
CA LYS A 255 -23.47 -12.17 -26.89
C LYS A 255 -24.56 -13.25 -27.00
N GLU A 256 -25.34 -13.45 -25.95
CA GLU A 256 -26.48 -14.40 -25.92
C GLU A 256 -27.69 -13.94 -26.76
N GLY A 257 -27.66 -12.75 -27.37
CA GLY A 257 -28.72 -12.25 -28.24
C GLY A 257 -30.01 -11.85 -27.51
N LYS A 258 -30.00 -11.76 -26.17
CA LYS A 258 -31.15 -11.34 -25.36
C LYS A 258 -31.32 -9.82 -25.36
N GLY A 259 -31.70 -9.28 -26.52
CA GLY A 259 -32.35 -7.97 -26.67
C GLY A 259 -31.43 -6.75 -26.72
N ARG A 260 -32.00 -5.67 -27.30
CA ARG A 260 -31.42 -4.33 -27.45
C ARG A 260 -30.85 -3.77 -26.13
N ILE A 261 -29.97 -2.78 -26.30
CA ILE A 261 -29.21 -1.90 -25.40
C ILE A 261 -30.01 -1.35 -24.18
N ASP A 262 -30.70 -2.20 -23.42
CA ASP A 262 -31.37 -1.79 -22.19
C ASP A 262 -30.32 -1.75 -21.07
N THR A 263 -29.68 -0.60 -20.91
CA THR A 263 -28.66 -0.33 -19.87
C THR A 263 -29.12 -0.76 -18.47
N HIS A 264 -30.41 -0.63 -18.18
CA HIS A 264 -30.99 -1.02 -16.90
C HIS A 264 -31.09 -2.55 -16.69
N LYS A 265 -31.30 -3.35 -17.76
CA LYS A 265 -31.28 -4.82 -17.66
C LYS A 265 -29.85 -5.33 -17.47
N LEU A 266 -28.89 -4.73 -18.16
CA LEU A 266 -27.46 -5.01 -18.00
C LEU A 266 -26.98 -4.66 -16.59
N TRP A 267 -27.44 -3.52 -16.06
CA TRP A 267 -27.17 -3.10 -14.69
C TRP A 267 -27.64 -4.13 -13.65
N ARG A 268 -28.91 -4.58 -13.74
CA ARG A 268 -29.44 -5.57 -12.80
C ARG A 268 -28.70 -6.91 -12.84
N ASN A 269 -28.19 -7.31 -13.99
CA ASN A 269 -27.42 -8.55 -14.12
C ASN A 269 -26.04 -8.42 -13.47
N ILE A 270 -25.35 -7.30 -13.67
CA ILE A 270 -23.97 -7.13 -13.24
C ILE A 270 -23.83 -6.63 -11.79
N GLU A 271 -24.81 -5.89 -11.26
CA GLU A 271 -24.77 -5.34 -9.91
C GLU A 271 -24.38 -6.35 -8.81
N PRO A 272 -25.03 -7.53 -8.69
CA PRO A 272 -24.64 -8.51 -7.67
C PRO A 272 -23.21 -9.05 -7.89
N HIS A 273 -22.79 -9.17 -9.15
CA HIS A 273 -21.44 -9.61 -9.49
C HIS A 273 -20.38 -8.56 -9.10
N LEU A 274 -20.65 -7.27 -9.32
CA LEU A 274 -19.75 -6.19 -8.88
C LEU A 274 -19.64 -6.13 -7.35
N LYS A 275 -20.75 -6.33 -6.63
CA LYS A 275 -20.72 -6.40 -5.16
C LYS A 275 -19.88 -7.58 -4.65
N LYS A 276 -19.94 -8.72 -5.33
CA LYS A 276 -19.07 -9.87 -5.04
C LYS A 276 -17.60 -9.55 -5.34
N ALA A 277 -17.30 -8.98 -6.51
CA ALA A 277 -15.95 -8.58 -6.90
C ALA A 277 -15.35 -7.54 -5.95
N MET A 278 -16.16 -6.64 -5.39
CA MET A 278 -15.76 -5.68 -4.37
C MET A 278 -15.32 -6.35 -3.07
N GLN A 279 -15.92 -7.47 -2.70
CA GLN A 279 -15.55 -8.20 -1.48
C GLN A 279 -14.35 -9.14 -1.70
N THR A 280 -14.12 -9.62 -2.92
CA THR A 280 -13.08 -10.63 -3.20
C THR A 280 -11.87 -10.07 -3.94
N VAL A 281 -12.09 -9.52 -5.13
CA VAL A 281 -11.03 -9.11 -6.07
C VAL A 281 -10.32 -7.85 -5.56
N TYR A 282 -11.08 -6.89 -5.00
CA TYR A 282 -10.49 -5.69 -4.43
C TYR A 282 -9.59 -5.99 -3.21
N LEU A 283 -9.99 -6.95 -2.37
CA LEU A 283 -9.16 -7.43 -1.25
C LEU A 283 -8.01 -8.36 -1.70
N ARG A 284 -7.93 -8.67 -3.00
CA ARG A 284 -6.98 -9.62 -3.58
C ARG A 284 -7.07 -11.03 -2.97
N ASP A 285 -8.24 -11.40 -2.45
CA ASP A 285 -8.51 -12.74 -1.91
C ASP A 285 -8.49 -13.83 -2.99
N VAL A 286 -8.80 -13.45 -4.23
CA VAL A 286 -8.78 -14.30 -5.42
C VAL A 286 -7.92 -13.61 -6.48
N SER A 287 -7.02 -14.36 -7.11
CA SER A 287 -6.19 -13.85 -8.20
C SER A 287 -7.04 -13.50 -9.43
N SER A 288 -6.59 -12.54 -10.24
CA SER A 288 -7.27 -12.15 -11.49
C SER A 288 -7.47 -13.33 -12.44
N VAL A 289 -6.47 -14.23 -12.53
CA VAL A 289 -6.55 -15.43 -13.39
C VAL A 289 -7.60 -16.42 -12.89
N GLN A 290 -7.66 -16.65 -11.58
CA GLN A 290 -8.67 -17.52 -10.96
C GLN A 290 -10.07 -16.92 -11.15
N TRP A 291 -10.19 -15.60 -11.09
CA TRP A 291 -11.44 -14.88 -11.33
C TRP A 291 -11.91 -14.99 -12.79
N GLU A 292 -11.00 -14.81 -13.76
CA GLU A 292 -11.31 -14.99 -15.19
C GLU A 292 -11.70 -16.44 -15.52
N GLN A 293 -11.03 -17.42 -14.92
CA GLN A 293 -11.41 -18.83 -15.07
C GLN A 293 -12.80 -19.11 -14.49
N GLN A 294 -13.16 -18.50 -13.35
CA GLN A 294 -14.52 -18.58 -12.82
C GLN A 294 -15.55 -18.01 -13.80
N LEU A 295 -15.24 -16.87 -14.42
CA LEU A 295 -16.12 -16.23 -15.41
C LEU A 295 -16.35 -17.10 -16.64
N GLN A 296 -15.34 -17.88 -17.07
CA GLN A 296 -15.43 -18.79 -18.21
C GLN A 296 -16.15 -20.10 -17.87
N GLN A 297 -16.03 -20.60 -16.63
CA GLN A 297 -16.60 -21.89 -16.20
C GLN A 297 -18.03 -21.80 -15.66
N THR A 298 -18.65 -20.61 -15.63
CA THR A 298 -20.00 -20.43 -15.06
C THR A 298 -21.12 -21.10 -15.88
N GLU A 299 -20.83 -21.65 -17.07
CA GLU A 299 -21.86 -22.28 -17.92
C GLU A 299 -22.34 -23.66 -17.45
N GLU A 300 -21.64 -24.39 -16.55
CA GLU A 300 -22.03 -25.79 -16.31
C GLU A 300 -22.36 -26.26 -14.88
N LYS A 301 -21.84 -25.71 -13.77
CA LYS A 301 -22.24 -26.18 -12.43
C LYS A 301 -22.14 -25.09 -11.36
N GLU A 302 -23.10 -25.08 -10.43
CA GLU A 302 -22.96 -24.45 -9.11
C GLU A 302 -21.75 -25.06 -8.39
N CYS A 303 -20.55 -24.59 -8.73
CA CYS A 303 -19.31 -25.07 -8.16
C CYS A 303 -18.95 -24.23 -6.93
N ALA A 304 -18.60 -24.93 -5.86
CA ALA A 304 -18.23 -24.41 -4.55
C ALA A 304 -17.43 -23.10 -4.64
N ALA A 305 -17.87 -22.08 -3.90
CA ALA A 305 -17.17 -20.81 -3.79
C ALA A 305 -15.68 -21.06 -3.58
N LEU A 306 -14.82 -20.61 -4.51
CA LEU A 306 -13.37 -20.63 -4.29
C LEU A 306 -13.12 -19.97 -2.93
N LYS A 307 -12.63 -20.75 -1.98
CA LYS A 307 -12.18 -20.24 -0.70
C LYS A 307 -10.98 -19.36 -1.01
N GLY A 308 -11.16 -18.04 -0.93
CA GLY A 308 -10.07 -17.09 -1.08
C GLY A 308 -8.96 -17.35 -0.04
N LEU A 309 -7.82 -16.69 -0.17
CA LEU A 309 -6.69 -16.81 0.77
C LEU A 309 -7.12 -16.71 2.24
N SER A 310 -8.07 -15.81 2.55
CA SER A 310 -8.67 -15.61 3.88
C SER A 310 -9.43 -16.83 4.44
N ALA A 311 -9.97 -17.69 3.58
CA ALA A 311 -10.74 -18.86 3.99
C ALA A 311 -9.89 -20.12 4.26
N HIS A 312 -8.57 -20.07 4.02
CA HIS A 312 -7.62 -21.14 4.36
C HIS A 312 -7.12 -21.07 5.81
N ALA A 313 -8.01 -20.75 6.76
CA ALA A 313 -7.69 -20.76 8.19
C ALA A 313 -7.58 -22.18 8.80
N HIS A 314 -7.50 -23.23 7.98
CA HIS A 314 -7.33 -24.61 8.44
C HIS A 314 -5.85 -24.99 8.42
N VAL A 315 -5.15 -24.76 9.53
CA VAL A 315 -3.77 -25.22 9.74
C VAL A 315 -3.81 -26.55 10.50
N GLU A 316 -3.25 -27.60 9.92
CA GLU A 316 -3.07 -28.86 10.62
C GLU A 316 -1.88 -28.75 11.57
N LEU A 317 -2.14 -28.89 12.88
CA LEU A 317 -1.15 -28.85 13.94
C LEU A 317 -1.07 -30.20 14.67
N PRO A 318 0.09 -30.58 15.22
CA PRO A 318 0.20 -31.73 16.11
C PRO A 318 -0.75 -31.62 17.32
N TYR A 319 -1.17 -32.76 17.87
CA TYR A 319 -2.14 -32.81 18.98
C TYR A 319 -1.74 -31.92 20.17
N TYR A 320 -0.52 -32.06 20.69
CA TYR A 320 -0.04 -31.24 21.81
C TYR A 320 0.12 -29.77 21.44
N SER A 321 0.52 -29.46 20.21
CA SER A 321 0.57 -28.09 19.70
C SER A 321 -0.81 -27.42 19.64
N LYS A 322 -1.87 -28.17 19.30
CA LYS A 322 -3.26 -27.67 19.36
C LYS A 322 -3.65 -27.29 20.79
N PHE A 323 -3.36 -28.15 21.77
CA PHE A 323 -3.65 -27.89 23.18
C PHE A 323 -2.81 -26.75 23.77
N LEU A 324 -1.52 -26.68 23.42
CA LEU A 324 -0.65 -25.55 23.80
C LEU A 324 -1.19 -24.23 23.27
N LEU A 325 -1.66 -24.21 22.02
CA LEU A 325 -2.22 -23.01 21.41
C LEU A 325 -3.57 -22.61 22.04
N ILE A 326 -4.43 -23.58 22.35
CA ILE A 326 -5.67 -23.34 23.09
C ILE A 326 -5.38 -22.78 24.49
N ALA A 327 -4.44 -23.38 25.21
CA ALA A 327 -4.02 -22.93 26.54
C ALA A 327 -3.43 -21.52 26.50
N ALA A 328 -2.62 -21.20 25.48
CA ALA A 328 -2.08 -19.87 25.26
C ALA A 328 -3.17 -18.84 24.97
N TYR A 329 -4.19 -19.21 24.19
CA TYR A 329 -5.35 -18.34 23.95
C TYR A 329 -6.09 -18.05 25.25
N LEU A 330 -6.38 -19.08 26.05
CA LEU A 330 -7.02 -18.92 27.36
C LEU A 330 -6.18 -18.05 28.30
N ALA A 331 -4.86 -18.25 28.34
CA ALA A 331 -3.95 -17.45 29.14
C ALA A 331 -3.97 -15.96 28.72
N SER A 332 -4.08 -15.67 27.42
CA SER A 332 -4.01 -14.32 26.89
C SER A 332 -5.32 -13.53 27.03
N TYR A 333 -6.47 -14.18 26.88
CA TYR A 333 -7.78 -13.52 26.92
C TYR A 333 -8.45 -13.56 28.30
N ASN A 334 -8.13 -14.55 29.15
CA ASN A 334 -8.64 -14.57 30.52
C ASN A 334 -7.71 -13.83 31.49
N PRO A 335 -8.25 -13.05 32.44
CA PRO A 335 -7.46 -12.45 33.50
C PRO A 335 -6.95 -13.54 34.47
N ALA A 336 -5.68 -13.44 34.90
CA ALA A 336 -5.03 -14.43 35.78
C ALA A 336 -5.78 -14.72 37.09
N ARG A 337 -6.59 -13.76 37.57
CA ARG A 337 -7.45 -13.94 38.76
C ARG A 337 -8.51 -15.02 38.58
N THR A 338 -8.90 -15.31 37.34
CA THR A 338 -9.97 -16.27 37.02
C THR A 338 -9.44 -17.68 36.80
N ASP A 339 -8.13 -17.88 36.66
CA ASP A 339 -7.54 -19.19 36.38
C ASP A 339 -7.92 -20.24 37.45
N ARG A 340 -7.97 -19.84 38.73
CA ARG A 340 -8.39 -20.74 39.83
C ARG A 340 -9.84 -21.23 39.68
N ARG A 341 -10.72 -20.44 39.09
CA ARG A 341 -12.12 -20.80 38.86
C ARG A 341 -12.25 -21.81 37.71
N PHE A 342 -11.43 -21.66 36.68
CA PHE A 342 -11.54 -22.45 35.45
C PHE A 342 -10.71 -23.74 35.46
N PHE A 343 -9.51 -23.72 36.04
CA PHE A 343 -8.50 -24.76 35.84
C PHE A 343 -8.20 -25.59 37.10
N LEU A 344 -8.73 -25.21 38.26
CA LEU A 344 -8.53 -25.96 39.51
C LEU A 344 -9.74 -26.87 39.81
N LYS A 345 -9.50 -28.19 39.81
CA LYS A 345 -10.47 -29.19 40.28
C LYS A 345 -10.63 -29.01 41.81
N HIS A 346 -11.86 -28.82 42.28
CA HIS A 346 -12.19 -28.40 43.67
C HIS A 346 -11.79 -26.96 44.04
N HIS A 347 -12.04 -25.99 43.17
CA HIS A 347 -12.16 -24.61 43.61
C HIS A 347 -13.30 -24.54 44.64
N GLY A 348 -12.98 -24.26 45.91
CA GLY A 348 -14.00 -24.05 46.93
C GLY A 348 -15.01 -22.98 46.51
N LYS A 349 -16.12 -22.84 47.24
CA LYS A 349 -17.08 -21.75 47.02
C LYS A 349 -16.35 -20.41 47.17
N ILE A 350 -16.01 -19.76 46.06
CA ILE A 350 -15.52 -18.38 46.08
C ILE A 350 -16.66 -17.56 46.67
N LYS A 351 -16.42 -16.91 47.82
CA LYS A 351 -17.39 -15.98 48.42
C LYS A 351 -17.77 -15.00 47.32
N LYS A 352 -19.05 -15.01 46.93
CA LYS A 352 -19.66 -14.00 46.07
C LYS A 352 -19.62 -12.68 46.84
N THR A 353 -18.45 -12.04 46.94
CA THR A 353 -18.41 -10.61 47.14
C THR A 353 -19.08 -10.04 45.90
N ASN A 354 -20.06 -9.17 46.12
CA ASN A 354 -20.82 -8.52 45.06
C ASN A 354 -19.85 -7.84 44.09
N PHE A 355 -19.41 -8.57 43.07
CA PHE A 355 -18.83 -8.02 41.85
C PHE A 355 -20.01 -7.46 41.06
N LEU A 356 -20.61 -6.41 41.64
CA LEU A 356 -21.22 -5.35 40.86
C LEU A 356 -20.24 -5.08 39.72
N LYS A 357 -20.72 -5.22 38.49
CA LYS A 357 -20.08 -4.91 37.22
C LYS A 357 -19.51 -3.48 37.28
N LYS A 358 -18.40 -3.30 37.99
CA LYS A 358 -17.75 -2.01 38.19
C LYS A 358 -16.87 -1.80 36.99
N HIS A 359 -17.52 -1.43 35.88
CA HIS A 359 -16.91 -0.73 34.76
C HIS A 359 -15.70 -1.39 34.03
N GLU A 360 -15.61 -2.71 33.89
CA GLU A 360 -14.94 -3.27 32.70
C GLU A 360 -15.96 -3.25 31.54
N LYS A 361 -16.25 -2.04 31.02
CA LYS A 361 -17.25 -1.83 29.95
C LYS A 361 -16.77 -2.27 28.57
N THR A 362 -15.52 -2.70 28.45
CA THR A 362 -14.86 -3.11 27.22
C THR A 362 -14.44 -4.56 27.38
N SER A 363 -14.98 -5.46 26.54
CA SER A 363 -14.62 -6.88 26.56
C SER A 363 -13.11 -7.05 26.37
N ASN A 364 -12.53 -8.05 27.02
CA ASN A 364 -11.10 -8.33 26.91
C ASN A 364 -10.72 -8.63 25.46
N HIS A 365 -11.65 -9.18 24.69
CA HIS A 365 -11.49 -9.36 23.24
C HIS A 365 -11.32 -8.05 22.45
N LEU A 366 -11.88 -6.92 22.91
CA LEU A 366 -11.69 -5.60 22.27
C LEU A 366 -10.38 -4.93 22.67
N LEU A 367 -9.86 -5.20 23.89
CA LEU A 367 -8.55 -4.70 24.32
C LEU A 367 -7.39 -5.44 23.64
N GLY A 368 -7.65 -6.67 23.18
CA GLY A 368 -6.66 -7.54 22.56
C GLY A 368 -5.93 -8.44 23.57
N PRO A 369 -4.99 -9.27 23.08
CA PRO A 369 -4.40 -10.34 23.87
C PRO A 369 -3.41 -9.79 24.92
N LYS A 370 -3.52 -10.26 26.17
CA LYS A 370 -2.65 -9.87 27.29
C LYS A 370 -1.39 -10.77 27.36
N PRO A 371 -0.24 -10.23 27.77
CA PRO A 371 0.97 -11.02 27.98
C PRO A 371 0.80 -12.00 29.15
N PHE A 372 1.34 -13.21 29.02
CA PHE A 372 1.36 -14.21 30.08
C PHE A 372 2.74 -14.88 30.20
N PRO A 373 3.16 -15.28 31.41
CA PRO A 373 4.42 -15.99 31.61
C PRO A 373 4.31 -17.46 31.18
N LEU A 374 5.44 -18.07 30.83
CA LEU A 374 5.55 -19.50 30.48
C LEU A 374 4.93 -20.42 31.53
N ASP A 375 5.15 -20.16 32.81
CA ASP A 375 4.63 -20.99 33.90
C ASP A 375 3.10 -21.07 33.89
N ARG A 376 2.44 -19.94 33.56
CA ARG A 376 0.98 -19.87 33.45
C ARG A 376 0.48 -20.66 32.25
N LEU A 377 1.20 -20.63 31.13
CA LEU A 377 0.88 -21.42 29.95
C LEU A 377 0.92 -22.91 30.28
N LEU A 378 2.02 -23.38 30.88
CA LEU A 378 2.20 -24.79 31.23
C LEU A 378 1.16 -25.26 32.25
N ALA A 379 0.85 -24.43 33.25
CA ALA A 379 -0.19 -24.74 34.23
C ALA A 379 -1.58 -24.92 33.60
N ILE A 380 -1.95 -24.05 32.66
CA ILE A 380 -3.23 -24.17 31.92
C ILE A 380 -3.18 -25.38 30.99
N PHE A 381 -2.07 -25.59 30.27
CA PHE A 381 -1.89 -26.74 29.39
C PHE A 381 -2.06 -28.08 30.13
N TYR A 382 -1.40 -28.27 31.27
CA TYR A 382 -1.53 -29.49 32.06
C TYR A 382 -2.90 -29.65 32.74
N SER A 383 -3.67 -28.57 32.90
CA SER A 383 -5.05 -28.64 33.41
C SER A 383 -6.04 -29.04 32.32
N VAL A 384 -5.83 -28.56 31.10
CA VAL A 384 -6.73 -28.76 29.96
C VAL A 384 -6.50 -30.09 29.24
N VAL A 385 -5.28 -30.61 29.26
CA VAL A 385 -4.95 -31.92 28.66
C VAL A 385 -5.35 -33.04 29.61
N ASP A 386 -6.19 -33.97 29.15
CA ASP A 386 -6.67 -35.10 29.96
C ASP A 386 -5.58 -36.15 30.25
N SER A 387 -4.51 -36.20 29.47
CA SER A 387 -3.38 -37.12 29.66
C SER A 387 -2.30 -36.54 30.57
N ARG A 388 -1.65 -37.41 31.38
CA ARG A 388 -0.48 -37.03 32.17
C ARG A 388 0.73 -36.88 31.24
N VAL A 389 1.02 -35.65 30.83
CA VAL A 389 2.19 -35.30 29.99
C VAL A 389 3.36 -34.93 30.88
N ALA A 390 4.51 -35.60 30.70
CA ALA A 390 5.75 -35.19 31.35
C ALA A 390 6.30 -33.90 30.72
N PRO A 391 6.96 -33.00 31.49
CA PRO A 391 7.66 -31.83 30.94
C PRO A 391 8.91 -32.28 30.17
N SER A 392 8.73 -32.69 28.91
CA SER A 392 9.81 -33.08 28.01
C SER A 392 10.31 -31.89 27.20
N ALA A 393 11.57 -31.96 26.74
CA ALA A 393 12.16 -30.97 25.83
C ALA A 393 11.32 -30.76 24.56
N SER A 394 10.55 -31.78 24.13
CA SER A 394 9.64 -31.68 22.99
C SER A 394 8.49 -30.68 23.19
N VAL A 395 8.00 -30.47 24.42
CA VAL A 395 6.95 -29.48 24.71
C VAL A 395 7.51 -28.07 24.55
N PHE A 396 8.70 -27.81 25.11
CA PHE A 396 9.39 -26.51 24.95
C PHE A 396 9.78 -26.26 23.49
N SER A 397 10.25 -27.28 22.77
CA SER A 397 10.51 -27.20 21.33
C SER A 397 9.24 -26.87 20.55
N GLN A 398 8.07 -27.45 20.90
CA GLN A 398 6.80 -27.11 20.27
C GLN A 398 6.37 -25.66 20.56
N ILE A 399 6.60 -25.14 21.77
CA ILE A 399 6.31 -23.73 22.09
C ILE A 399 7.19 -22.81 21.25
N SER A 400 8.49 -23.09 21.15
CA SER A 400 9.42 -22.35 20.29
C SER A 400 8.98 -22.41 18.82
N SER A 401 8.61 -23.58 18.31
CA SER A 401 8.04 -23.72 16.95
C SER A 401 6.76 -22.91 16.74
N LEU A 402 5.86 -22.83 17.73
CA LEU A 402 4.66 -22.00 17.65
C LEU A 402 4.98 -20.49 17.60
N VAL A 403 6.09 -20.07 18.21
CA VAL A 403 6.60 -18.70 18.11
C VAL A 403 7.18 -18.44 16.73
N THR A 404 8.00 -19.36 16.22
CA THR A 404 8.56 -19.29 14.86
C THR A 404 7.46 -19.25 13.78
N LEU A 405 6.37 -19.99 13.99
CA LEU A 405 5.19 -19.98 13.13
C LEU A 405 4.28 -18.74 13.30
N GLN A 406 4.68 -17.77 14.14
CA GLN A 406 3.92 -16.55 14.45
C GLN A 406 2.50 -16.79 14.99
N LEU A 407 2.21 -17.98 15.50
CA LEU A 407 0.95 -18.28 16.22
C LEU A 407 1.02 -17.75 17.66
N LEU A 408 2.23 -17.72 18.21
CA LEU A 408 2.59 -17.04 19.45
C LEU A 408 3.63 -15.96 19.16
N THR A 409 3.64 -14.91 19.96
CA THR A 409 4.66 -13.86 19.91
C THR A 409 5.34 -13.78 21.26
N GLN A 410 6.67 -13.93 21.28
CA GLN A 410 7.46 -13.69 22.48
C GLN A 410 7.65 -12.18 22.67
N LEU A 411 7.47 -11.72 23.91
CA LEU A 411 7.63 -10.32 24.30
C LEU A 411 8.91 -10.20 25.13
N GLY A 412 9.94 -9.60 24.54
CA GLY A 412 11.28 -9.46 25.13
C GLY A 412 12.36 -9.66 24.07
N HIS A 413 13.64 -9.52 24.44
CA HIS A 413 14.74 -9.97 23.59
C HIS A 413 14.82 -11.50 23.60
N ASP A 414 15.14 -12.09 22.44
CA ASP A 414 15.23 -13.55 22.26
C ASP A 414 16.25 -14.24 23.20
N ASP A 415 17.21 -13.47 23.73
CA ASP A 415 18.32 -13.96 24.56
C ASP A 415 17.96 -14.16 26.05
N GLN A 416 16.74 -13.81 26.48
CA GLN A 416 16.30 -14.02 27.87
C GLN A 416 15.64 -15.41 28.03
N LEU A 417 16.42 -16.38 28.51
CA LEU A 417 15.89 -17.67 28.96
C LEU A 417 15.08 -17.55 30.26
N ASP A 418 15.33 -16.52 31.05
CA ASP A 418 14.65 -16.29 32.32
C ASP A 418 13.27 -15.64 32.11
N ALA A 419 12.22 -16.38 32.51
CA ALA A 419 10.82 -15.96 32.55
C ALA A 419 10.28 -15.30 31.25
N PRO A 420 10.31 -16.00 30.10
CA PRO A 420 9.78 -15.46 28.85
C PRO A 420 8.28 -15.20 28.97
N LYS A 421 7.86 -14.05 28.43
CA LYS A 421 6.46 -13.65 28.32
C LYS A 421 5.99 -13.89 26.89
N TYR A 422 4.82 -14.50 26.76
CA TYR A 422 4.22 -14.78 25.47
C TYR A 422 2.89 -14.05 25.31
N LYS A 423 2.50 -13.84 24.06
CA LYS A 423 1.22 -13.30 23.63
C LYS A 423 0.64 -14.20 22.54
N CYS A 424 -0.67 -14.42 22.59
CA CYS A 424 -1.37 -15.22 21.59
C CYS A 424 -1.76 -14.33 20.40
N ALA A 425 -1.37 -14.70 19.18
CA ALA A 425 -1.61 -13.90 17.97
C ALA A 425 -2.85 -14.35 17.17
N VAL A 426 -3.51 -15.44 17.59
CA VAL A 426 -4.61 -16.04 16.83
C VAL A 426 -5.99 -15.50 17.18
N ALA A 427 -6.89 -15.51 16.20
CA ALA A 427 -8.28 -15.10 16.34
C ALA A 427 -9.16 -16.18 17.00
N LEU A 428 -10.33 -15.76 17.52
CA LEU A 428 -11.29 -16.66 18.17
C LEU A 428 -11.80 -17.76 17.24
N ASP A 429 -12.09 -17.43 15.97
CA ASP A 429 -12.66 -18.39 15.02
C ASP A 429 -11.64 -19.49 14.66
N PHE A 430 -10.36 -19.14 14.56
CA PHE A 430 -9.27 -20.08 14.36
C PHE A 430 -9.14 -21.05 15.54
N ILE A 431 -9.15 -20.53 16.77
CA ILE A 431 -9.11 -21.36 17.98
C ILE A 431 -10.35 -22.23 18.12
N ARG A 432 -11.54 -21.72 17.78
CA ARG A 432 -12.77 -22.52 17.75
C ARG A 432 -12.68 -23.67 16.75
N ALA A 433 -12.13 -23.42 15.57
CA ALA A 433 -11.90 -24.47 14.57
C ALA A 433 -10.94 -25.55 15.12
N ILE A 434 -9.82 -25.16 15.72
CA ILE A 434 -8.88 -26.10 16.35
C ILE A 434 -9.54 -26.88 17.50
N SER A 435 -10.26 -26.18 18.37
CA SER A 435 -10.92 -26.78 19.54
C SER A 435 -11.96 -27.83 19.14
N ARG A 436 -12.69 -27.60 18.03
CA ARG A 436 -13.59 -28.60 17.43
C ARG A 436 -12.83 -29.86 16.98
N THR A 437 -11.62 -29.75 16.43
CA THR A 437 -10.84 -30.93 16.01
C THR A 437 -10.35 -31.78 17.17
N VAL A 438 -10.23 -31.22 18.37
CA VAL A 438 -9.82 -31.94 19.59
C VAL A 438 -10.98 -32.18 20.55
N ASN A 439 -12.23 -31.93 20.12
CA ASN A 439 -13.45 -32.02 20.93
C ASN A 439 -13.38 -31.24 22.26
N PHE A 440 -12.71 -30.09 22.27
CA PHE A 440 -12.62 -29.19 23.42
C PHE A 440 -13.60 -28.02 23.28
N ASP A 441 -14.38 -27.73 24.33
CA ASP A 441 -15.34 -26.63 24.32
C ASP A 441 -14.72 -25.35 24.89
N ILE A 442 -14.06 -24.58 24.03
CA ILE A 442 -13.35 -23.36 24.41
C ILE A 442 -14.24 -22.28 25.02
N VAL A 443 -15.49 -22.18 24.57
CA VAL A 443 -16.38 -21.06 24.96
C VAL A 443 -16.71 -21.10 26.44
N LYS A 444 -16.81 -22.30 27.02
CA LYS A 444 -17.03 -22.50 28.47
C LYS A 444 -15.89 -21.97 29.35
N TYR A 445 -14.68 -21.89 28.80
CA TYR A 445 -13.49 -21.48 29.54
C TYR A 445 -13.16 -19.99 29.33
N LEU A 446 -13.92 -19.25 28.51
CA LEU A 446 -13.68 -17.83 28.27
C LEU A 446 -14.49 -16.96 29.23
N TYR A 447 -13.82 -16.03 29.90
CA TYR A 447 -14.43 -15.15 30.91
C TYR A 447 -15.54 -14.25 30.34
N ASP A 448 -15.38 -13.77 29.10
CA ASP A 448 -16.29 -12.80 28.48
C ASP A 448 -17.64 -13.41 28.03
N PHE A 449 -17.74 -14.74 27.93
CA PHE A 449 -18.93 -15.46 27.43
C PHE A 449 -19.76 -16.12 28.55
N LEU A 450 -19.51 -15.75 29.82
CA LEU A 450 -20.15 -16.32 31.02
C LEU A 450 -21.18 -15.42 31.70
#